data_AF-A0A965MI48-F1
#
_entry.id   AF-A0A965MI48-F1
#
_cell.length_a   1.000
_cell.length_b   1.000
_cell.length_c   1.000
_cell.angle_alpha   90.00
_cell.angle_beta   90.00
_cell.angle_gamma   90.00
#
_symmetry.space_group_name_H-M   'P 1'
#
loop_
_entity.id
_entity.type
_entity.pdbx_description
1 polymer ?
#
loop_
_entity_poly.entity_id
_entity_poly.type
_entity_poly.pdbx_seq_one_letter_code
_entity_poly.pdbx_strand_id
1 'polypeptide(L)' 'MSAITPDLLDNIRSQFAQIDSCPVQGQRVFFENAGGALTLNSVVDCSKTYAAIPDNQGRDNPGSH' A
#
# COMPACT_ATOMS: atom_id res chain seq x y z
N MET A 1 -20.80 -20.18 -11.80
CA MET A 1 -19.92 -19.20 -12.48
C MET A 1 -19.02 -18.60 -11.42
N SER A 2 -17.72 -18.45 -11.68
CA SER A 2 -16.83 -17.72 -10.76
C SER A 2 -17.29 -16.26 -10.69
N ALA A 3 -17.49 -15.73 -9.47
CA ALA A 3 -17.94 -14.36 -9.27
C ALA A 3 -16.86 -13.31 -9.60
N ILE A 4 -15.61 -13.74 -9.80
CA ILE A 4 -14.47 -12.88 -10.10
C ILE A 4 -13.95 -13.24 -11.49
N THR A 5 -13.96 -12.26 -12.39
CA THR A 5 -13.36 -12.39 -13.72
C THR A 5 -11.84 -12.17 -13.66
N PRO A 6 -11.07 -12.71 -14.61
CA PRO A 6 -9.63 -12.44 -14.70
C PRO A 6 -9.32 -10.94 -14.73
N ASP A 7 -10.04 -10.16 -15.55
CA ASP A 7 -9.85 -8.71 -15.66
C ASP A 7 -10.09 -7.98 -14.33
N LEU A 8 -11.11 -8.41 -13.57
CA LEU A 8 -11.39 -7.84 -12.25
C LEU A 8 -10.28 -8.19 -11.26
N LEU A 9 -9.80 -9.44 -11.30
CA LEU A 9 -8.70 -9.86 -10.45
C LEU A 9 -7.43 -9.06 -10.75
N ASP A 10 -7.07 -8.90 -12.02
CA ASP A 10 -5.90 -8.14 -12.45
C ASP A 10 -6.03 -6.67 -12.08
N ASN A 11 -7.23 -6.08 -12.23
CA ASN A 11 -7.50 -4.73 -11.80
C ASN A 11 -7.28 -4.55 -10.28
N ILE A 12 -7.83 -5.45 -9.46
CA ILE A 12 -7.65 -5.41 -8.00
C ILE A 12 -6.17 -5.57 -7.65
N ARG A 13 -5.48 -6.54 -8.25
CA ARG A 13 -4.05 -6.80 -7.99
C ARG A 13 -3.19 -5.58 -8.29
N SER A 14 -3.47 -4.88 -9.39
CA SER A 14 -2.72 -3.69 -9.81
C SER A 14 -2.77 -2.53 -8.80
N GLN A 15 -3.74 -2.52 -7.88
CA GLN A 15 -3.87 -1.48 -6.86
C GLN A 15 -2.88 -1.64 -5.70
N PHE A 16 -2.31 -2.82 -5.52
CA PHE A 16 -1.42 -3.12 -4.38
C PHE A 16 0.04 -2.92 -4.75
N ALA A 17 0.76 -2.22 -3.88
CA ALA A 17 2.19 -2.05 -3.98
C ALA A 17 2.92 -3.40 -3.80
N GLN A 18 3.95 -3.61 -4.63
CA GLN A 18 4.87 -4.75 -4.55
C GLN A 18 4.21 -6.13 -4.74
N ILE A 19 2.97 -6.22 -5.26
CA ILE A 19 2.19 -7.47 -5.25
C ILE A 19 2.93 -8.69 -5.80
N ASP A 20 3.59 -8.56 -6.95
CA ASP A 20 4.30 -9.65 -7.61
C ASP A 20 5.80 -9.74 -7.26
N SER A 21 6.37 -8.68 -6.67
CA SER A 21 7.81 -8.61 -6.37
C SER A 21 8.10 -7.87 -5.07
N CYS A 22 8.84 -8.52 -4.19
CA CYS A 22 9.51 -7.91 -3.05
C CYS A 22 10.79 -7.19 -3.53
N PRO A 23 11.06 -5.94 -3.11
CA PRO A 23 12.27 -5.21 -3.51
C PRO A 23 13.57 -5.84 -2.98
N VAL A 24 13.49 -6.73 -1.99
CA VAL A 24 14.65 -7.40 -1.38
C VAL A 24 14.82 -8.84 -1.87
N GLN A 25 13.71 -9.55 -2.11
CA GLN A 25 13.73 -10.99 -2.39
C GLN A 25 13.31 -11.36 -3.82
N GLY A 26 12.92 -10.39 -4.65
CA GLY A 26 12.44 -10.64 -6.02
C GLY A 26 11.00 -11.13 -6.07
N GLN A 27 10.70 -12.05 -6.99
CA GLN A 27 9.34 -12.53 -7.24
C GLN A 27 8.70 -13.13 -5.97
N ARG A 28 7.44 -12.79 -5.71
CA ARG A 28 6.73 -13.16 -4.48
C ARG A 28 5.32 -13.65 -4.74
N VAL A 29 4.87 -14.59 -3.90
CA VAL A 29 3.45 -14.87 -3.67
C VAL A 29 3.16 -14.62 -2.18
N PHE A 30 2.20 -13.75 -1.88
CA PHE A 30 1.92 -13.30 -0.51
C PHE A 30 0.76 -14.11 0.10
N PHE A 31 1.08 -14.99 1.07
CA PHE A 31 0.10 -15.83 1.78
C PHE A 31 0.00 -15.54 3.29
N GLU A 32 0.75 -14.56 3.81
CA GLU A 32 0.78 -14.23 5.25
C GLU A 32 -0.29 -13.17 5.62
N ASN A 33 -1.47 -13.24 5.01
CA ASN A 33 -2.50 -12.21 5.17
C ASN A 33 -3.11 -12.13 6.60
N ALA A 34 -2.82 -13.12 7.46
CA ALA A 34 -3.19 -13.08 8.88
C ALA A 34 -2.24 -12.20 9.71
N GLY A 35 -0.97 -12.06 9.29
CA GLY A 35 0.05 -11.26 9.98
C GLY A 35 0.11 -9.81 9.48
N GLY A 36 -0.42 -9.53 8.29
CA GLY A 36 -0.45 -8.19 7.72
C GLY A 36 -1.08 -8.16 6.33
N ALA A 37 -1.18 -6.97 5.75
CA ALA A 37 -1.74 -6.77 4.41
C ALA A 37 -0.75 -6.06 3.50
N LEU A 38 -0.89 -6.29 2.19
CA LEU A 38 -0.25 -5.43 1.20
C LEU A 38 -0.90 -4.04 1.22
N THR A 39 -0.09 -3.02 0.97
CA THR A 39 -0.55 -1.63 0.98
C THR A 39 -1.01 -1.21 -0.42
N LEU A 40 -2.09 -0.44 -0.51
CA LEU A 40 -2.51 0.17 -1.77
C LEU A 40 -1.51 1.22 -2.24
N ASN A 41 -1.32 1.36 -3.56
CA ASN A 41 -0.46 2.38 -4.15
C ASN A 41 -0.88 3.80 -3.71
N SER A 42 -2.19 4.09 -3.67
CA SER A 42 -2.72 5.38 -3.22
C SER A 42 -2.38 5.70 -1.76
N VAL A 43 -2.37 4.68 -0.89
CA VAL A 43 -1.98 4.84 0.51
C VAL A 43 -0.49 5.11 0.60
N VAL A 44 0.34 4.41 -0.17
CA VAL A 44 1.79 4.66 -0.24
C VAL A 44 2.07 6.11 -0.66
N ASP A 45 1.40 6.62 -1.70
CA ASP A 45 1.63 7.98 -2.18
C ASP A 45 1.12 9.06 -1.21
N CYS A 46 -0.01 8.80 -0.55
CA CYS A 46 -0.48 9.63 0.56
C CYS A 46 0.56 9.67 1.69
N SER A 47 1.05 8.51 2.13
CA SER A 47 2.07 8.43 3.19
C SER A 47 3.36 9.15 2.82
N LYS A 48 3.85 9.03 1.57
CA LYS A 48 5.02 9.80 1.10
C LYS A 48 4.79 11.31 1.19
N THR A 49 3.59 11.77 0.81
CA THR A 49 3.25 13.19 0.83
C THR A 49 3.33 13.76 2.23
N TYR A 50 2.70 13.09 3.21
CA TYR A 50 2.71 13.56 4.60
C TYR A 50 4.07 13.36 5.28
N ALA A 51 4.81 12.30 4.96
CA ALA A 51 6.15 12.07 5.50
C ALA A 51 7.18 13.12 5.04
N ALA A 52 6.93 13.81 3.92
CA ALA A 52 7.80 14.88 3.42
C ALA A 52 7.55 16.24 4.11
N ILE A 53 6.46 16.38 4.86
CA ILE A 53 6.15 17.61 5.60
C ILE A 53 7.11 17.67 6.80
N PRO A 54 7.90 18.74 6.96
CA PRO A 54 8.88 18.87 8.05
C PRO A 54 8.20 19.28 9.36
N ASP A 55 7.19 18.50 9.78
CA ASP A 55 6.46 18.72 11.01
C ASP A 55 6.34 17.43 11.83
N ASN A 56 6.32 17.58 13.15
CA ASN A 56 6.22 16.48 14.09
C ASN A 56 4.92 16.63 14.88
N GLN A 57 4.21 15.53 15.10
CA GLN A 57 3.04 15.52 15.99
C GLN A 57 3.37 16.21 17.33
N GLY A 58 2.48 17.11 17.77
CA GLY A 58 2.58 17.79 19.06
C GLY A 58 3.32 19.13 19.06
N ARG A 59 3.63 19.71 17.89
CA ARG A 59 4.11 21.10 17.79
C ARG A 59 2.92 22.07 17.79
N ASP A 60 3.10 23.29 18.29
CA ASP A 60 2.06 24.33 18.24
C ASP A 60 2.05 24.98 16.85
N ASN A 61 1.52 24.26 15.86
CA ASN A 61 1.30 24.77 14.51
C ASN A 61 0.09 24.07 13.85
N PRO A 62 -0.47 24.64 12.76
CA PRO A 62 -1.68 24.11 12.13
C PRO A 62 -1.58 22.66 11.61
N GLY A 63 -0.38 22.17 11.32
CA GLY A 63 -0.12 20.80 10.84
C GLY A 63 -0.04 19.75 11.95
N SER A 64 -0.12 20.17 13.22
CA SER A 64 0.04 19.32 14.40
C SER A 64 -1.23 19.15 15.25
N HIS A 65 -2.36 19.72 14.83
CA HIS A 65 -3.70 19.54 15.43
C HIS A 65 -4.56 18.52 14.68
#